data_AF-A0A2T6DR46-F1
#
_entry.id   AF-A0A2T6DR46-F1
#
_cell.length_a   1.000
_cell.length_b   1.000
_cell.length_c   1.000
_cell.angle_alpha   90.00
_cell.angle_beta   90.00
_cell.angle_gamma   90.00
#
_symmetry.space_group_name_H-M   'P 1'
#
loop_
_entity.id
_entity.type
_entity.pdbx_description
1 polymer ?
#
loop_
_entity_poly.entity_id
_entity_poly.type
_entity_poly.pdbx_seq_one_letter_code
_entity_poly.pdbx_strand_id
1 'polypeptide(L)'
;MLGTRNRQFRTAHLSMIIPRALDERTGNEDRDSDAQEMPSPRSTVAGAGYATWMEPAPATEQALQFFLHPGLPLKAELERIVQEQLRDAAQALRIDSPGADDRGHVVRSLSRKLRACCALIRSVDEDRFEKQKVSLRRITADVPRTDAARRLLSAYEQLLPRYRPELEPYGSLLQELRAAAAAEAAICTERPDTETWNALHADLADCSLRYFGEAGAALDADTVLDGFSSGYRAARKAYARADSESSAEAFDAWRKATRIHRVQVQLLRCAWPTTMNAWRKELKALETLLGEERDLRLLDTWSSEQDAADARHRTLRLIVEHRAQRVRRAAVLQARRLFAEKPKLVRERIANWWEIACERSAPQRVPPVESGNVPHSD
;
A
#
# COMPACT_ATOMS: atom_id res chain seq x y z
N MET A 1 17.20 35.77 -16.76
CA MET A 1 15.83 36.27 -16.53
C MET A 1 14.83 35.27 -17.11
N LEU A 2 13.54 35.42 -16.80
CA LEU A 2 12.48 34.43 -17.02
C LEU A 2 12.30 33.99 -18.49
N GLY A 3 11.94 32.71 -18.67
CA GLY A 3 11.57 32.11 -19.96
C GLY A 3 10.56 30.99 -19.74
N THR A 4 9.28 31.35 -19.64
CA THR A 4 8.14 30.45 -19.39
C THR A 4 7.98 29.37 -20.46
N ARG A 5 7.97 28.09 -20.08
CA ARG A 5 7.46 26.99 -20.93
C ARG A 5 5.99 26.69 -20.62
N ASN A 6 5.24 26.55 -21.71
CA ASN A 6 3.79 26.51 -21.77
C ASN A 6 3.23 25.17 -21.25
N ARG A 7 2.33 25.17 -20.25
CA ARG A 7 1.51 24.00 -19.87
C ARG A 7 0.06 24.27 -20.26
N GLN A 8 -0.39 23.67 -21.36
CA GLN A 8 -1.82 23.53 -21.68
C GLN A 8 -2.13 22.07 -22.01
N PHE A 9 -2.55 21.31 -20.98
CA PHE A 9 -3.34 20.10 -21.19
C PHE A 9 -4.77 20.43 -20.75
N ARG A 10 -5.63 20.76 -21.74
CA ARG A 10 -7.06 20.97 -21.51
C ARG A 10 -7.73 19.62 -21.29
N THR A 11 -8.32 19.41 -20.12
CA THR A 11 -9.24 18.30 -19.88
C THR A 11 -10.56 18.60 -20.60
N ALA A 12 -10.86 17.88 -21.68
CA ALA A 12 -12.15 17.97 -22.35
C ALA A 12 -13.19 17.15 -21.58
N HIS A 13 -14.31 17.78 -21.21
CA HIS A 13 -15.46 17.08 -20.64
C HIS A 13 -16.11 16.17 -21.69
N LEU A 14 -16.36 14.92 -21.33
CA LEU A 14 -17.34 14.09 -22.04
C LEU A 14 -18.70 14.27 -21.36
N SER A 15 -19.63 14.91 -22.07
CA SER A 15 -21.01 15.11 -21.63
C SER A 15 -21.96 14.99 -22.82
N MET A 16 -23.00 14.17 -22.66
CA MET A 16 -24.16 13.96 -23.55
C MET A 16 -23.89 13.33 -24.93
N ILE A 17 -24.37 12.09 -25.14
CA ILE A 17 -25.43 11.74 -26.11
C ILE A 17 -26.22 10.53 -25.57
N ILE A 18 -27.56 10.62 -25.47
CA ILE A 18 -28.61 9.64 -25.86
C ILE A 18 -29.94 9.92 -25.08
N PRO A 19 -31.14 9.79 -25.71
CA PRO A 19 -32.42 10.19 -25.11
C PRO A 19 -33.27 9.05 -24.50
N ARG A 20 -34.51 9.39 -24.13
CA ARG A 20 -35.43 8.84 -23.11
C ARG A 20 -36.53 7.91 -23.68
N ALA A 21 -37.16 7.11 -22.79
CA ALA A 21 -38.47 6.39 -22.93
C ALA A 21 -38.42 5.10 -23.78
N LEU A 22 -39.24 4.03 -23.66
CA LEU A 22 -40.38 3.56 -22.81
C LEU A 22 -40.22 2.02 -22.60
N ASP A 23 -41.06 1.24 -21.87
CA ASP A 23 -41.76 1.33 -20.57
C ASP A 23 -42.49 -0.06 -20.33
N GLU A 24 -43.35 -0.19 -19.32
CA GLU A 24 -44.37 -1.25 -19.09
C GLU A 24 -43.97 -2.73 -18.79
N ARG A 25 -44.36 -3.15 -17.55
CA ARG A 25 -45.10 -4.40 -17.17
C ARG A 25 -44.34 -5.75 -17.10
N THR A 26 -44.71 -6.75 -16.27
CA THR A 26 -45.66 -6.91 -15.12
C THR A 26 -45.38 -8.25 -14.40
N GLY A 27 -45.54 -8.30 -13.07
CA GLY A 27 -45.80 -9.52 -12.28
C GLY A 27 -44.65 -10.56 -12.21
N ASN A 28 -44.73 -11.58 -11.34
CA ASN A 28 -45.58 -11.75 -10.15
C ASN A 28 -44.89 -12.67 -9.12
N GLU A 29 -45.48 -12.77 -7.93
CA GLU A 29 -45.46 -13.86 -6.92
C GLU A 29 -44.89 -15.24 -7.39
N ASP A 30 -44.30 -16.10 -6.55
CA ASP A 30 -44.57 -16.33 -5.11
C ASP A 30 -43.45 -17.15 -4.40
N ARG A 31 -43.59 -17.30 -3.07
CA ARG A 31 -43.28 -18.46 -2.16
C ARG A 31 -42.41 -19.66 -2.64
N ASP A 32 -41.73 -20.44 -1.78
CA ASP A 32 -41.65 -20.48 -0.31
C ASP A 32 -40.33 -21.12 0.17
N SER A 33 -39.99 -20.81 1.41
CA SER A 33 -39.38 -21.64 2.46
C SER A 33 -39.06 -23.12 2.15
N ASP A 34 -37.81 -23.55 2.44
CA ASP A 34 -37.60 -24.56 3.48
C ASP A 34 -36.15 -24.64 3.99
N ALA A 35 -35.98 -25.09 5.23
CA ALA A 35 -34.68 -25.21 5.91
C ALA A 35 -34.30 -26.69 6.15
N GLN A 36 -33.02 -27.03 6.06
CA GLN A 36 -32.52 -28.29 6.61
C GLN A 36 -31.06 -28.22 7.08
N GLU A 37 -30.74 -29.07 8.06
CA GLU A 37 -29.64 -28.89 9.00
C GLU A 37 -28.30 -29.51 8.56
N MET A 38 -27.26 -29.18 9.34
CA MET A 38 -25.88 -29.66 9.22
C MET A 38 -25.74 -31.17 9.51
N PRO A 39 -24.58 -31.78 9.20
CA PRO A 39 -23.60 -31.94 10.30
C PRO A 39 -22.12 -31.73 9.91
N SER A 40 -21.31 -31.36 10.90
CA SER A 40 -19.84 -31.44 10.86
C SER A 40 -19.34 -32.79 11.39
N PRO A 41 -18.05 -33.12 11.16
CA PRO A 41 -17.28 -33.89 12.15
C PRO A 41 -15.98 -33.18 12.61
N ARG A 42 -15.53 -33.55 13.83
CA ARG A 42 -14.28 -33.11 14.48
C ARG A 42 -13.31 -34.29 14.67
N SER A 43 -12.00 -34.04 14.49
CA SER A 43 -10.85 -34.61 15.25
C SER A 43 -9.56 -33.97 14.68
N THR A 44 -8.47 -33.62 15.37
CA THR A 44 -7.88 -33.89 16.71
C THR A 44 -6.93 -35.10 16.83
N VAL A 45 -5.65 -34.89 16.47
CA VAL A 45 -4.38 -35.46 17.03
C VAL A 45 -3.29 -34.42 16.65
N ALA A 46 -2.51 -33.73 17.49
CA ALA A 46 -1.71 -33.99 18.70
C ALA A 46 -0.22 -34.34 18.44
N GLY A 47 0.66 -33.33 18.64
CA GLY A 47 2.02 -33.46 19.23
C GLY A 47 3.22 -33.96 18.42
N ALA A 48 4.20 -33.08 18.15
CA ALA A 48 5.65 -33.29 18.32
C ALA A 48 6.49 -32.09 17.79
N GLY A 49 7.68 -31.83 18.39
CA GLY A 49 8.78 -31.14 17.71
C GLY A 49 8.89 -29.61 17.84
N TYR A 50 9.27 -29.11 19.01
CA TYR A 50 10.07 -27.87 19.07
C TYR A 50 11.54 -28.20 18.74
N ALA A 51 12.28 -27.18 18.27
CA ALA A 51 13.71 -27.22 17.90
C ALA A 51 14.09 -27.88 16.56
N THR A 52 13.90 -27.14 15.47
CA THR A 52 14.89 -27.09 14.37
C THR A 52 15.11 -25.62 14.01
N TRP A 53 16.34 -25.15 14.14
CA TRP A 53 16.72 -23.80 13.70
C TRP A 53 16.63 -23.74 12.18
N MET A 54 16.01 -22.70 11.63
CA MET A 54 15.99 -22.50 10.17
C MET A 54 17.42 -22.27 9.67
N GLU A 55 17.95 -23.25 8.94
CA GLU A 55 19.04 -23.02 7.99
C GLU A 55 18.61 -21.93 6.98
N PRO A 56 19.54 -21.11 6.47
CA PRO A 56 19.22 -20.08 5.49
C PRO A 56 18.76 -20.74 4.18
N ALA A 57 17.51 -20.49 3.79
CA ALA A 57 16.97 -20.95 2.52
C ALA A 57 17.84 -20.46 1.34
N PRO A 58 18.07 -21.30 0.31
CA PRO A 58 19.01 -20.98 -0.77
C PRO A 58 18.53 -19.81 -1.64
N ALA A 59 19.50 -19.12 -2.24
CA ALA A 59 19.29 -17.81 -2.85
C ALA A 59 18.36 -17.83 -4.09
N THR A 60 17.20 -17.19 -3.98
CA THR A 60 16.48 -16.60 -5.14
C THR A 60 15.51 -15.47 -4.74
N GLU A 61 15.94 -14.54 -3.88
CA GLU A 61 15.22 -13.28 -3.66
C GLU A 61 16.23 -12.13 -3.51
N GLN A 62 16.38 -11.27 -4.53
CA GLN A 62 17.23 -10.06 -4.49
C GLN A 62 16.58 -8.93 -3.66
N ALA A 63 16.02 -9.27 -2.50
CA ALA A 63 15.39 -8.34 -1.57
C ALA A 63 16.43 -7.70 -0.64
N LEU A 64 17.18 -6.73 -1.17
CA LEU A 64 18.00 -5.84 -0.33
C LEU A 64 17.14 -5.14 0.74
N GLN A 65 17.78 -4.89 1.88
CA GLN A 65 17.11 -4.91 3.17
C GLN A 65 16.43 -3.58 3.50
N PHE A 66 15.18 -3.42 3.04
CA PHE A 66 14.29 -2.32 3.45
C PHE A 66 13.81 -2.51 4.90
N PHE A 67 14.73 -2.36 5.84
CA PHE A 67 14.52 -2.29 7.29
C PHE A 67 15.74 -1.68 7.98
N LEU A 68 15.52 -1.09 9.16
CA LEU A 68 16.55 -0.56 10.04
C LEU A 68 17.17 -1.71 10.85
N HIS A 69 18.50 -1.75 10.93
CA HIS A 69 19.22 -2.67 11.81
C HIS A 69 19.40 -2.08 13.23
N PRO A 70 18.95 -2.75 14.30
CA PRO A 70 18.95 -2.17 15.65
C PRO A 70 20.36 -2.02 16.25
N GLY A 71 21.33 -2.83 15.83
CA GLY A 71 22.74 -2.68 16.24
C GLY A 71 23.55 -1.62 15.48
N LEU A 72 22.95 -0.86 14.56
CA LEU A 72 23.67 0.13 13.73
C LEU A 72 23.12 1.56 13.95
N PRO A 73 23.93 2.62 13.70
CA PRO A 73 23.47 4.00 13.85
C PRO A 73 22.27 4.30 12.96
N LEU A 74 21.14 4.69 13.56
CA LEU A 74 19.86 4.88 12.88
C LEU A 74 19.92 5.88 11.72
N LYS A 75 20.73 6.94 11.83
CA LYS A 75 20.95 7.89 10.72
C LYS A 75 21.56 7.18 9.50
N ALA A 76 22.67 6.48 9.70
CA ALA A 76 23.39 5.78 8.62
C ALA A 76 22.52 4.67 8.00
N GLU A 77 21.75 3.95 8.81
CA GLU A 77 20.78 2.95 8.33
C GLU A 77 19.65 3.58 7.50
N LEU A 78 19.12 4.72 7.91
CA LEU A 78 18.08 5.41 7.15
C LEU A 78 18.62 5.97 5.83
N GLU A 79 19.83 6.54 5.83
CA GLU A 79 20.54 6.98 4.64
C GLU A 79 20.83 5.81 3.69
N ARG A 80 21.33 4.68 4.20
CA ARG A 80 21.54 3.44 3.44
C ARG A 80 20.25 2.99 2.75
N ILE A 81 19.15 2.88 3.51
CA ILE A 81 17.84 2.48 2.98
C ILE A 81 17.39 3.44 1.88
N VAL A 82 17.51 4.76 2.08
CA VAL A 82 17.11 5.75 1.06
C VAL A 82 17.96 5.60 -0.21
N GLN A 83 19.28 5.49 -0.08
CA GLN A 83 20.19 5.31 -1.22
C GLN A 83 19.95 3.99 -1.96
N GLU A 84 19.72 2.88 -1.26
CA GLU A 84 19.34 1.59 -1.85
C GLU A 84 18.04 1.73 -2.64
N GLN A 85 17.00 2.34 -2.07
CA GLN A 85 15.72 2.45 -2.77
C GLN A 85 15.77 3.38 -4.00
N LEU A 86 16.61 4.42 -3.95
CA LEU A 86 16.91 5.23 -5.13
C LEU A 86 17.66 4.39 -6.18
N ARG A 87 18.64 3.57 -5.78
CA ARG A 87 19.39 2.69 -6.70
C ARG A 87 18.52 1.62 -7.35
N ASP A 88 17.71 0.90 -6.57
CA ASP A 88 16.76 -0.12 -7.04
C ASP A 88 15.82 0.47 -8.10
N ALA A 89 15.28 1.66 -7.82
CA ALA A 89 14.40 2.36 -8.75
C ALA A 89 15.14 2.82 -10.02
N ALA A 90 16.37 3.31 -9.90
CA ALA A 90 17.19 3.69 -11.07
C ALA A 90 17.45 2.48 -11.99
N GLN A 91 17.71 1.30 -11.41
CA GLN A 91 17.92 0.07 -12.16
C GLN A 91 16.64 -0.37 -12.88
N ALA A 92 15.49 -0.37 -12.19
CA ALA A 92 14.20 -0.79 -12.75
C ALA A 92 13.59 0.21 -13.78
N LEU A 93 14.15 1.41 -13.92
CA LEU A 93 13.76 2.39 -14.94
C LEU A 93 14.61 2.32 -16.22
N ARG A 94 15.65 1.48 -16.26
CA ARG A 94 16.51 1.29 -17.43
C ARG A 94 15.75 0.71 -18.64
N ILE A 95 16.32 0.93 -19.83
CA ILE A 95 15.73 0.55 -21.13
C ILE A 95 15.37 -0.94 -21.15
N ASP A 96 16.25 -1.79 -20.65
CA ASP A 96 16.14 -3.26 -20.75
C ASP A 96 15.19 -3.89 -19.71
N SER A 97 14.54 -3.08 -18.86
CA SER A 97 13.53 -3.58 -17.91
C SER A 97 12.18 -3.81 -18.61
N PRO A 98 11.54 -4.99 -18.46
CA PRO A 98 10.25 -5.27 -19.09
C PRO A 98 9.16 -4.27 -18.69
N GLY A 99 8.32 -3.90 -19.65
CA GLY A 99 7.04 -3.21 -19.40
C GLY A 99 7.13 -1.71 -19.09
N ALA A 100 6.72 -0.87 -20.05
CA ALA A 100 6.56 0.58 -19.81
C ALA A 100 5.51 0.89 -18.72
N ASP A 101 4.50 0.04 -18.55
CA ASP A 101 3.48 0.17 -17.50
C ASP A 101 4.08 0.07 -16.09
N ASP A 102 5.15 -0.72 -15.91
CA ASP A 102 5.78 -0.95 -14.62
C ASP A 102 6.63 0.25 -14.15
N ARG A 103 7.17 1.08 -15.05
CA ARG A 103 7.97 2.27 -14.70
C ARG A 103 7.20 3.27 -13.84
N GLY A 104 5.93 3.51 -14.20
CA GLY A 104 5.02 4.33 -13.38
C GLY A 104 4.75 3.70 -12.01
N HIS A 105 4.68 2.36 -11.92
CA HIS A 105 4.58 1.65 -10.64
C HIS A 105 5.86 1.76 -9.80
N VAL A 106 7.06 1.67 -10.40
CA VAL A 106 8.35 1.87 -9.74
C VAL A 106 8.44 3.25 -9.09
N VAL A 107 8.18 4.34 -9.84
CA VAL A 107 8.24 5.71 -9.29
C VAL A 107 7.21 5.93 -8.18
N ARG A 108 5.96 5.45 -8.35
CA ARG A 108 4.91 5.53 -7.33
C ARG A 108 5.26 4.69 -6.08
N SER A 109 5.97 3.58 -6.25
CA SER A 109 6.49 2.71 -5.19
C SER A 109 7.62 3.39 -4.40
N LEU A 110 8.58 4.00 -5.10
CA LEU A 110 9.69 4.77 -4.54
C LEU A 110 9.19 5.95 -3.70
N SER A 111 8.39 6.85 -4.29
CA SER A 111 7.81 8.01 -3.58
C SER A 111 7.02 7.62 -2.33
N ARG A 112 6.35 6.46 -2.34
CA ARG A 112 5.68 5.91 -1.15
C ARG A 112 6.67 5.45 -0.08
N LYS A 113 7.76 4.76 -0.45
CA LYS A 113 8.82 4.35 0.49
C LYS A 113 9.49 5.58 1.11
N LEU A 114 9.93 6.54 0.28
CA LEU A 114 10.53 7.80 0.72
C LEU A 114 9.63 8.58 1.68
N ARG A 115 8.34 8.77 1.36
CA ARG A 115 7.39 9.43 2.26
C ARG A 115 7.19 8.71 3.59
N ALA A 116 7.31 7.38 3.64
CA ALA A 116 7.24 6.64 4.90
C ALA A 116 8.50 6.84 5.74
N CYS A 117 9.68 6.92 5.11
CA CYS A 117 10.93 7.30 5.77
C CYS A 117 10.85 8.74 6.32
N CYS A 118 10.39 9.72 5.53
CA CYS A 118 10.19 11.09 6.00
C CYS A 118 9.19 11.14 7.17
N ALA A 119 8.09 10.39 7.11
CA ALA A 119 7.08 10.34 8.18
C ALA A 119 7.59 9.65 9.46
N LEU A 120 8.64 8.83 9.36
CA LEU A 120 9.30 8.19 10.50
C LEU A 120 10.19 9.16 11.28
N ILE A 121 10.69 10.22 10.65
CA ILE A 121 11.57 11.24 11.27
C ILE A 121 10.92 12.63 11.35
N ARG A 122 9.58 12.68 11.25
CA ARG A 122 8.79 13.93 11.19
C ARG A 122 9.01 14.88 12.38
N SER A 123 9.44 14.36 13.53
CA SER A 123 9.66 15.12 14.77
C SER A 123 10.99 15.88 14.79
N VAL A 124 11.94 15.57 13.90
CA VAL A 124 13.21 16.29 13.78
C VAL A 124 12.98 17.72 13.28
N ASP A 125 12.11 17.88 12.27
CA ASP A 125 11.78 19.16 11.64
C ASP A 125 10.42 19.01 10.90
N GLU A 126 9.33 19.42 11.56
CA GLU A 126 7.96 19.23 11.05
C GLU A 126 7.67 20.14 9.84
N ASP A 127 8.22 21.35 9.81
CA ASP A 127 8.09 22.29 8.68
C ASP A 127 8.78 21.76 7.42
N ARG A 128 10.01 21.24 7.58
CA ARG A 128 10.75 20.60 6.48
C ARG A 128 10.09 19.30 6.05
N PHE A 129 9.54 18.52 6.97
CA PHE A 129 8.75 17.33 6.64
C PHE A 129 7.54 17.69 5.75
N GLU A 130 6.77 18.74 6.08
CA GLU A 130 5.64 19.16 5.26
C GLU A 130 6.08 19.72 3.90
N LYS A 131 7.15 20.52 3.84
CA LYS A 131 7.77 20.96 2.57
C LYS A 131 8.18 19.76 1.71
N GLN A 132 8.87 18.78 2.28
CA GLN A 132 9.32 17.56 1.59
C GLN A 132 8.15 16.72 1.08
N LYS A 133 7.11 16.56 1.90
CA LYS A 133 5.86 15.87 1.57
C LYS A 133 5.13 16.53 0.40
N VAL A 134 5.15 17.87 0.31
CA VAL A 134 4.64 18.61 -0.86
C VAL A 134 5.53 18.40 -2.09
N SER A 135 6.85 18.52 -1.97
CA SER A 135 7.79 18.28 -3.09
C SER A 135 7.66 16.88 -3.69
N LEU A 136 7.70 15.82 -2.86
CA LEU A 136 7.53 14.43 -3.30
C LEU A 136 6.16 14.17 -3.96
N ARG A 137 5.11 14.87 -3.52
CA ARG A 137 3.79 14.84 -4.19
C ARG A 137 3.83 15.53 -5.54
N ARG A 138 4.42 16.73 -5.63
CA ARG A 138 4.53 17.51 -6.87
C ARG A 138 5.30 16.75 -7.94
N ILE A 139 6.48 16.21 -7.59
CA ILE A 139 7.31 15.40 -8.49
C ILE A 139 6.49 14.22 -9.03
N THR A 140 5.82 13.45 -8.16
CA THR A 140 4.97 12.33 -8.62
C THR A 140 3.60 12.71 -9.20
N ALA A 141 3.27 14.00 -9.33
CA ALA A 141 2.02 14.43 -9.98
C ALA A 141 2.07 14.27 -11.50
N ASP A 142 3.27 14.44 -12.08
CA ASP A 142 3.52 14.31 -13.51
C ASP A 142 3.74 12.83 -13.96
N VAL A 143 3.68 11.86 -13.03
CA VAL A 143 3.60 10.43 -13.40
C VAL A 143 2.27 10.18 -14.12
N PRO A 144 2.27 9.64 -15.36
CA PRO A 144 1.04 9.38 -16.09
C PRO A 144 0.04 8.54 -15.29
N ARG A 145 -1.22 8.98 -15.33
CA ARG A 145 -2.36 8.30 -14.71
C ARG A 145 -3.07 7.32 -15.65
N THR A 146 -2.40 6.95 -16.74
CA THR A 146 -2.78 5.81 -17.58
C THR A 146 -3.17 4.62 -16.70
N ASP A 147 -4.15 3.85 -17.17
CA ASP A 147 -4.90 2.77 -16.50
C ASP A 147 -6.29 3.19 -15.97
N ALA A 148 -6.91 4.30 -16.38
CA ALA A 148 -8.27 4.62 -15.90
C ALA A 148 -9.26 3.53 -16.33
N ALA A 149 -9.35 3.25 -17.63
CA ALA A 149 -10.17 2.17 -18.18
C ALA A 149 -9.60 0.79 -17.84
N ARG A 150 -8.26 0.63 -17.77
CA ARG A 150 -7.65 -0.65 -17.34
C ARG A 150 -7.96 -1.01 -15.88
N ARG A 151 -8.09 -0.02 -14.98
CA ARG A 151 -8.55 -0.23 -13.59
C ARG A 151 -10.03 -0.61 -13.54
N LEU A 152 -10.88 0.01 -14.36
CA LEU A 152 -12.29 -0.38 -14.48
C LEU A 152 -12.42 -1.82 -14.98
N LEU A 153 -11.70 -2.18 -16.06
CA LEU A 153 -11.64 -3.55 -16.56
C LEU A 153 -11.17 -4.54 -15.48
N SER A 154 -10.05 -4.25 -14.79
CA SER A 154 -9.53 -5.13 -13.74
C SER A 154 -10.48 -5.26 -12.54
N ALA A 155 -11.23 -4.21 -12.20
CA ALA A 155 -12.25 -4.25 -11.16
C ALA A 155 -13.44 -5.13 -11.59
N TYR A 156 -13.87 -5.04 -12.85
CA TYR A 156 -14.93 -5.87 -13.41
C TYR A 156 -14.51 -7.35 -13.49
N GLU A 157 -13.27 -7.62 -13.94
CA GLU A 157 -12.71 -8.96 -13.98
C GLU A 157 -12.53 -9.59 -12.58
N GLN A 158 -12.38 -8.79 -11.52
CA GLN A 158 -12.41 -9.25 -10.13
C GLN A 158 -13.82 -9.62 -9.63
N LEU A 159 -14.89 -9.09 -10.24
CA LEU A 159 -16.28 -9.45 -9.93
C LEU A 159 -16.70 -10.75 -10.63
N LEU A 160 -16.23 -11.00 -11.86
CA LEU A 160 -16.63 -12.14 -12.70
C LEU A 160 -16.58 -13.52 -12.01
N PRO A 161 -15.56 -13.91 -11.22
CA PRO A 161 -15.53 -15.22 -10.59
C PRO A 161 -16.65 -15.46 -9.56
N ARG A 162 -17.26 -14.38 -9.05
CA ARG A 162 -18.27 -14.44 -7.99
C ARG A 162 -19.69 -14.14 -8.48
N TYR A 163 -19.81 -13.32 -9.52
CA TYR A 163 -21.10 -12.84 -10.06
C TYR A 163 -21.24 -13.20 -11.54
N ARG A 164 -20.71 -14.37 -11.96
CA ARG A 164 -20.81 -14.84 -13.35
C ARG A 164 -22.28 -14.94 -13.81
N PRO A 165 -23.20 -15.62 -13.10
CA PRO A 165 -24.58 -15.76 -13.57
C PRO A 165 -25.28 -14.43 -13.85
N GLU A 166 -24.96 -13.39 -13.07
CA GLU A 166 -25.56 -12.06 -13.18
C GLU A 166 -24.85 -11.14 -14.21
N LEU A 167 -23.59 -11.42 -14.56
CA LEU A 167 -22.78 -10.62 -15.49
C LEU A 167 -22.62 -11.26 -16.89
N GLU A 168 -22.74 -12.58 -17.01
CA GLU A 168 -22.60 -13.34 -18.26
C GLU A 168 -23.66 -12.97 -19.33
N PRO A 169 -24.94 -12.72 -18.99
CA PRO A 169 -25.93 -12.16 -19.94
C PRO A 169 -25.53 -10.79 -20.51
N TYR A 170 -24.58 -10.10 -19.87
CA TYR A 170 -24.13 -8.75 -20.20
C TYR A 170 -22.67 -8.73 -20.66
N GLY A 171 -22.20 -9.80 -21.31
CA GLY A 171 -20.84 -9.92 -21.84
C GLY A 171 -20.39 -8.78 -22.77
N SER A 172 -21.30 -7.97 -23.31
CA SER A 172 -20.99 -6.73 -24.02
C SER A 172 -20.29 -5.68 -23.15
N LEU A 173 -20.63 -5.56 -21.85
CA LEU A 173 -19.92 -4.67 -20.89
C LEU A 173 -18.43 -5.01 -20.81
N LEU A 174 -18.09 -6.30 -20.79
CA LEU A 174 -16.70 -6.74 -20.73
C LEU A 174 -15.94 -6.36 -22.01
N GLN A 175 -16.60 -6.40 -23.17
CA GLN A 175 -15.99 -5.98 -24.43
C GLN A 175 -15.87 -4.46 -24.54
N GLU A 176 -16.85 -3.69 -24.05
CA GLU A 176 -16.78 -2.23 -23.94
C GLU A 176 -15.62 -1.79 -23.04
N LEU A 177 -15.47 -2.40 -21.86
CA LEU A 177 -14.34 -2.12 -20.95
C LEU A 177 -12.99 -2.52 -21.55
N ARG A 178 -12.92 -3.62 -22.32
CA ARG A 178 -11.71 -4.02 -23.05
C ARG A 178 -11.37 -3.05 -24.19
N ALA A 179 -12.37 -2.63 -24.96
CA ALA A 179 -12.20 -1.65 -26.03
C ALA A 179 -11.74 -0.30 -25.46
N ALA A 180 -12.34 0.16 -24.36
CA ALA A 180 -11.93 1.39 -23.66
C ALA A 180 -10.49 1.29 -23.12
N ALA A 181 -10.10 0.15 -22.52
CA ALA A 181 -8.74 -0.06 -22.04
C ALA A 181 -7.70 -0.13 -23.19
N ALA A 182 -8.07 -0.75 -24.31
CA ALA A 182 -7.23 -0.78 -25.52
C ALA A 182 -7.10 0.60 -26.17
N ALA A 183 -8.20 1.36 -26.24
CA ALA A 183 -8.20 2.74 -26.75
C ALA A 183 -7.39 3.68 -25.87
N GLU A 184 -7.50 3.60 -24.54
CA GLU A 184 -6.65 4.34 -23.61
C GLU A 184 -5.16 4.03 -23.84
N ALA A 185 -4.82 2.75 -23.98
CA ALA A 185 -3.44 2.32 -24.27
C ALA A 185 -2.93 2.81 -25.64
N ALA A 186 -3.81 2.93 -26.64
CA ALA A 186 -3.48 3.41 -27.99
C ALA A 186 -3.39 4.95 -28.09
N ILE A 187 -4.17 5.69 -27.30
CA ILE A 187 -4.07 7.16 -27.19
C ILE A 187 -2.77 7.54 -26.45
N CYS A 188 -2.30 6.69 -25.55
CA CYS A 188 -1.03 6.88 -24.83
C CYS A 188 0.20 6.46 -25.64
N THR A 189 0.24 6.80 -26.94
CA THR A 189 1.43 6.66 -27.79
C THR A 189 2.59 7.52 -27.30
N GLU A 190 2.31 8.69 -26.72
CA GLU A 190 3.26 9.49 -25.93
C GLU A 190 3.46 8.91 -24.51
N ARG A 191 3.87 7.64 -24.42
CA ARG A 191 4.46 7.11 -23.19
C ARG A 191 5.73 7.94 -22.88
N PRO A 192 5.97 8.37 -21.63
CA PRO A 192 7.19 9.09 -21.30
C PRO A 192 8.39 8.22 -21.66
N ASP A 193 9.32 8.82 -22.38
CA ASP A 193 10.56 8.18 -22.77
C ASP A 193 11.44 7.91 -21.54
N THR A 194 12.51 7.13 -21.76
CA THR A 194 13.44 6.79 -20.68
C THR A 194 14.10 8.03 -20.08
N GLU A 195 14.31 9.10 -20.85
CA GLU A 195 14.86 10.37 -20.35
C GLU A 195 13.90 11.05 -19.36
N THR A 196 12.61 11.12 -19.67
CA THR A 196 11.59 11.66 -18.76
C THR A 196 11.50 10.86 -17.46
N TRP A 197 11.57 9.53 -17.53
CA TRP A 197 11.61 8.68 -16.33
C TRP A 197 12.89 8.87 -15.49
N ASN A 198 14.04 9.05 -16.15
CA ASN A 198 15.32 9.31 -15.49
C ASN A 198 15.36 10.70 -14.84
N ALA A 199 14.83 11.74 -15.50
CA ALA A 199 14.71 13.08 -14.92
C ALA A 199 13.79 13.07 -13.69
N LEU A 200 12.65 12.39 -13.77
CA LEU A 200 11.72 12.22 -12.66
C LEU A 200 12.31 11.43 -11.48
N HIS A 201 13.18 10.46 -11.77
CA HIS A 201 13.97 9.76 -10.77
C HIS A 201 15.01 10.68 -10.12
N ALA A 202 15.76 11.46 -10.92
CA ALA A 202 16.76 12.40 -10.45
C ALA A 202 16.14 13.46 -9.52
N ASP A 203 14.97 14.01 -9.86
CA ASP A 203 14.20 14.92 -9.00
C ASP A 203 13.84 14.28 -7.65
N LEU A 204 13.40 13.01 -7.64
CA LEU A 204 13.14 12.28 -6.40
C LEU A 204 14.43 12.01 -5.60
N ALA A 205 15.54 11.74 -6.28
CA ALA A 205 16.83 11.48 -5.67
C ALA A 205 17.39 12.74 -4.99
N ASP A 206 17.55 13.84 -5.73
CA ASP A 206 18.03 15.12 -5.20
C ASP A 206 17.15 15.62 -4.05
N CYS A 207 15.83 15.67 -4.24
CA CYS A 207 14.90 16.13 -3.22
C CYS A 207 14.97 15.26 -1.95
N SER A 208 15.25 13.96 -2.07
CA SER A 208 15.36 13.06 -0.91
C SER A 208 16.72 13.14 -0.23
N LEU A 209 17.82 13.09 -0.99
CA LEU A 209 19.17 13.12 -0.45
C LEU A 209 19.44 14.42 0.30
N ARG A 210 18.95 15.57 -0.21
CA ARG A 210 18.99 16.84 0.54
C ARG A 210 18.23 16.75 1.87
N TYR A 211 16.99 16.24 1.85
CA TYR A 211 16.18 16.09 3.06
C TYR A 211 16.81 15.19 4.14
N PHE A 212 17.38 14.05 3.75
CA PHE A 212 17.98 13.12 4.72
C PHE A 212 19.42 13.51 5.13
N GLY A 213 20.21 14.12 4.24
CA GLY A 213 21.53 14.64 4.60
C GLY A 213 21.46 15.82 5.59
N GLU A 214 20.46 16.70 5.43
CA GLU A 214 20.18 17.82 6.35
C GLU A 214 19.42 17.39 7.62
N ALA A 215 18.92 16.15 7.69
CA ALA A 215 18.47 15.58 8.97
C ALA A 215 19.68 15.42 9.89
N GLY A 216 19.65 16.09 11.05
CA GLY A 216 20.82 16.25 11.93
C GLY A 216 21.44 14.94 12.42
N ALA A 217 22.63 15.03 13.02
CA ALA A 217 23.38 13.86 13.50
C ALA A 217 22.66 13.07 14.63
N ALA A 218 21.70 13.68 15.32
CA ALA A 218 21.03 13.15 16.52
C ALA A 218 19.76 12.32 16.21
N LEU A 219 19.82 11.44 15.20
CA LEU A 219 18.68 10.60 14.83
C LEU A 219 18.62 9.38 15.76
N ASP A 220 17.82 9.49 16.83
CA ASP A 220 17.72 8.52 17.92
C ASP A 220 16.51 7.57 17.81
N ALA A 221 16.44 6.61 18.74
CA ALA A 221 15.36 5.63 18.77
C ALA A 221 14.01 6.27 19.07
N ASP A 222 13.95 7.23 20.00
CA ASP A 222 12.71 7.92 20.38
C ASP A 222 12.09 8.69 19.22
N THR A 223 12.89 9.39 18.42
CA THR A 223 12.48 10.05 17.16
C THR A 223 11.78 9.07 16.22
N VAL A 224 12.40 7.91 15.98
CA VAL A 224 11.88 6.86 15.09
C VAL A 224 10.60 6.23 15.64
N LEU A 225 10.54 5.98 16.95
CA LEU A 225 9.38 5.43 17.65
C LEU A 225 8.19 6.40 17.67
N ASP A 226 8.45 7.71 17.80
CA ASP A 226 7.43 8.76 17.74
C ASP A 226 6.88 8.95 16.32
N GLY A 227 7.72 8.86 15.28
CA GLY A 227 7.27 8.82 13.89
C GLY A 227 6.44 7.57 13.57
N PHE A 228 6.81 6.42 14.13
CA PHE A 228 6.03 5.18 14.03
C PHE A 228 4.67 5.30 14.72
N SER A 229 4.64 5.78 15.97
CA SER A 229 3.40 6.02 16.74
C SER A 229 2.51 7.07 16.06
N SER A 230 3.12 8.10 15.46
CA SER A 230 2.42 9.13 14.68
C SER A 230 1.75 8.52 13.43
N GLY A 231 2.44 7.62 12.71
CA GLY A 231 1.87 6.92 11.56
C GLY A 231 0.73 5.96 11.95
N TYR A 232 0.88 5.21 13.04
CA TYR A 232 -0.18 4.39 13.62
C TYR A 232 -1.40 5.25 13.99
N ARG A 233 -1.17 6.37 14.69
CA ARG A 233 -2.19 7.34 15.08
C ARG A 233 -2.91 7.94 13.86
N ALA A 234 -2.19 8.24 12.79
CA ALA A 234 -2.76 8.75 11.54
C ALA A 234 -3.66 7.70 10.85
N ALA A 235 -3.20 6.45 10.76
CA ALA A 235 -4.00 5.35 10.21
C ALA A 235 -5.26 5.08 11.05
N ARG A 236 -5.13 5.07 12.38
CA ARG A 236 -6.25 4.91 13.33
C ARG A 236 -7.26 6.06 13.26
N LYS A 237 -6.81 7.32 13.15
CA LYS A 237 -7.69 8.48 12.96
C LYS A 237 -8.43 8.43 11.61
N ALA A 238 -7.72 8.05 10.54
CA ALA A 238 -8.32 7.95 9.22
C ALA A 238 -9.31 6.78 9.11
N TYR A 239 -9.04 5.65 9.77
CA TYR A 239 -10.03 4.59 10.00
C TYR A 239 -11.29 5.15 10.67
N ALA A 240 -11.17 5.79 11.83
CA ALA A 240 -12.33 6.31 12.57
C ALA A 240 -13.16 7.30 11.73
N ARG A 241 -12.50 8.18 10.95
CA ARG A 241 -13.16 9.10 10.01
C ARG A 241 -13.92 8.35 8.90
N ALA A 242 -13.32 7.30 8.33
CA ALA A 242 -13.98 6.51 7.28
C ALA A 242 -15.17 5.68 7.83
N ASP A 243 -15.06 5.17 9.04
CA ASP A 243 -16.15 4.45 9.74
C ASP A 243 -17.34 5.38 10.04
N SER A 244 -17.08 6.65 10.39
CA SER A 244 -18.14 7.63 10.71
C SER A 244 -18.72 8.34 9.49
N GLU A 245 -17.90 8.78 8.53
CA GLU A 245 -18.36 9.57 7.37
C GLU A 245 -18.79 8.71 6.19
N SER A 246 -18.26 7.48 6.07
CA SER A 246 -18.38 6.62 4.89
C SER A 246 -18.04 7.27 3.53
N SER A 247 -17.35 8.43 3.56
CA SER A 247 -17.08 9.24 2.37
C SER A 247 -15.91 8.69 1.54
N ALA A 248 -15.96 8.90 0.22
CA ALA A 248 -14.90 8.47 -0.69
C ALA A 248 -13.53 9.08 -0.32
N GLU A 249 -13.52 10.32 0.15
CA GLU A 249 -12.31 11.01 0.63
C GLU A 249 -11.75 10.37 1.90
N ALA A 250 -12.61 10.03 2.88
CA ALA A 250 -12.19 9.41 4.14
C ALA A 250 -11.61 8.01 3.92
N PHE A 251 -12.26 7.16 3.11
CA PHE A 251 -11.70 5.86 2.73
C PHE A 251 -10.37 5.98 1.99
N ASP A 252 -10.22 6.96 1.10
CA ASP A 252 -8.98 7.15 0.34
C ASP A 252 -7.85 7.74 1.23
N ALA A 253 -8.18 8.57 2.22
CA ALA A 253 -7.28 9.01 3.29
C ALA A 253 -6.83 7.84 4.17
N TRP A 254 -7.76 6.98 4.56
CA TRP A 254 -7.48 5.77 5.34
C TRP A 254 -6.56 4.80 4.60
N ARG A 255 -6.85 4.53 3.31
CA ARG A 255 -5.98 3.75 2.43
C ARG A 255 -4.57 4.31 2.37
N LYS A 256 -4.41 5.63 2.18
CA LYS A 256 -3.11 6.32 2.14
C LYS A 256 -2.35 6.19 3.47
N ALA A 257 -3.04 6.34 4.60
CA ALA A 257 -2.44 6.25 5.93
C ALA A 257 -2.03 4.80 6.30
N THR A 258 -2.91 3.82 6.12
CA THR A 258 -2.59 2.38 6.31
C THR A 258 -1.38 1.96 5.48
N ARG A 259 -1.35 2.39 4.21
CA ARG A 259 -0.25 2.13 3.27
C ARG A 259 1.09 2.71 3.72
N ILE A 260 1.11 3.90 4.34
CA ILE A 260 2.35 4.47 4.92
C ILE A 260 2.74 3.71 6.18
N HIS A 261 1.81 3.46 7.09
CA HIS A 261 2.10 2.77 8.34
C HIS A 261 2.61 1.34 8.12
N ARG A 262 2.07 0.59 7.15
CA ARG A 262 2.60 -0.72 6.75
C ARG A 262 4.06 -0.68 6.32
N VAL A 263 4.51 0.41 5.70
CA VAL A 263 5.91 0.59 5.30
C VAL A 263 6.78 0.90 6.53
N GLN A 264 6.26 1.62 7.52
CA GLN A 264 6.95 1.81 8.81
C GLN A 264 7.05 0.50 9.63
N VAL A 265 6.02 -0.35 9.63
CA VAL A 265 6.09 -1.70 10.25
C VAL A 265 7.14 -2.57 9.56
N GLN A 266 7.30 -2.44 8.25
CA GLN A 266 8.40 -3.10 7.52
C GLN A 266 9.76 -2.51 7.93
N LEU A 267 9.89 -1.19 8.10
CA LEU A 267 11.14 -0.55 8.53
C LEU A 267 11.61 -1.03 9.90
N LEU A 268 10.69 -1.20 10.86
CA LEU A 268 10.99 -1.69 12.20
C LEU A 268 10.85 -3.22 12.35
N ARG A 269 10.92 -4.01 11.26
CA ARG A 269 10.71 -5.48 11.35
C ARG A 269 11.68 -6.17 12.32
N CYS A 270 12.87 -5.61 12.50
CA CYS A 270 13.91 -6.20 13.36
C CYS A 270 13.65 -6.05 14.86
N ALA A 271 12.69 -5.22 15.29
CA ALA A 271 12.23 -5.18 16.68
C ALA A 271 11.75 -6.57 17.15
N TRP A 272 10.93 -7.22 16.32
CA TRP A 272 10.52 -8.62 16.51
C TRP A 272 10.08 -9.20 15.15
N PRO A 273 10.96 -9.92 14.43
CA PRO A 273 10.69 -10.35 13.06
C PRO A 273 9.38 -11.11 12.85
N THR A 274 9.04 -12.06 13.72
CA THR A 274 7.81 -12.85 13.62
C THR A 274 6.56 -11.97 13.76
N THR A 275 6.47 -11.21 14.85
CA THR A 275 5.30 -10.38 15.18
C THR A 275 5.12 -9.22 14.20
N MET A 276 6.21 -8.54 13.82
CA MET A 276 6.17 -7.44 12.86
C MET A 276 5.80 -7.91 11.45
N ASN A 277 6.25 -9.11 11.03
CA ASN A 277 5.81 -9.67 9.75
C ASN A 277 4.33 -10.08 9.76
N ALA A 278 3.80 -10.63 10.85
CA ALA A 278 2.38 -10.91 10.98
C ALA A 278 1.55 -9.61 10.87
N TRP A 279 1.94 -8.56 11.61
CA TRP A 279 1.28 -7.25 11.55
C TRP A 279 1.36 -6.63 10.14
N ARG A 280 2.51 -6.72 9.47
CA ARG A 280 2.68 -6.27 8.08
C ARG A 280 1.76 -7.01 7.10
N LYS A 281 1.55 -8.32 7.27
CA LYS A 281 0.63 -9.13 6.46
C LYS A 281 -0.83 -8.69 6.65
N GLU A 282 -1.26 -8.49 7.90
CA GLU A 282 -2.60 -7.98 8.21
C GLU A 282 -2.83 -6.57 7.64
N LEU A 283 -1.87 -5.65 7.80
CA LEU A 283 -1.94 -4.32 7.17
C LEU A 283 -1.94 -4.39 5.63
N LYS A 284 -1.32 -5.42 5.02
CA LYS A 284 -1.38 -5.63 3.56
C LYS A 284 -2.75 -6.14 3.12
N ALA A 285 -3.37 -7.03 3.88
CA ALA A 285 -4.73 -7.49 3.61
C ALA A 285 -5.74 -6.33 3.74
N LEU A 286 -5.61 -5.48 4.76
CA LEU A 286 -6.41 -4.26 4.88
C LEU A 286 -6.17 -3.30 3.70
N GLU A 287 -4.91 -3.10 3.28
CA GLU A 287 -4.60 -2.28 2.09
C GLU A 287 -5.23 -2.85 0.81
N THR A 288 -5.34 -4.18 0.68
CA THR A 288 -6.03 -4.83 -0.44
C THR A 288 -7.53 -4.55 -0.40
N LEU A 289 -8.20 -4.71 0.74
CA LEU A 289 -9.64 -4.41 0.89
C LEU A 289 -9.94 -2.93 0.56
N LEU A 290 -9.12 -2.00 1.08
CA LEU A 290 -9.26 -0.58 0.77
C LEU A 290 -8.90 -0.23 -0.69
N GLY A 291 -8.10 -1.07 -1.35
CA GLY A 291 -7.85 -0.98 -2.78
C GLY A 291 -9.10 -1.37 -3.58
N GLU A 292 -9.66 -2.54 -3.27
CA GLU A 292 -10.87 -3.06 -3.91
C GLU A 292 -12.06 -2.10 -3.72
N GLU A 293 -12.27 -1.55 -2.52
CA GLU A 293 -13.36 -0.59 -2.26
C GLU A 293 -13.26 0.68 -3.10
N ARG A 294 -12.04 1.18 -3.34
CA ARG A 294 -11.79 2.30 -4.26
C ARG A 294 -12.09 1.91 -5.70
N ASP A 295 -11.71 0.70 -6.11
CA ASP A 295 -11.86 0.21 -7.49
C ASP A 295 -13.34 -0.05 -7.81
N LEU A 296 -14.12 -0.51 -6.83
CA LEU A 296 -15.58 -0.61 -6.90
C LEU A 296 -16.24 0.77 -7.03
N ARG A 297 -15.81 1.79 -6.28
CA ARG A 297 -16.34 3.16 -6.48
C ARG A 297 -16.06 3.73 -7.88
N LEU A 298 -14.95 3.35 -8.51
CA LEU A 298 -14.67 3.75 -9.89
C LEU A 298 -15.66 3.09 -10.86
N LEU A 299 -15.95 1.79 -10.70
CA LEU A 299 -16.99 1.10 -11.46
C LEU A 299 -18.38 1.71 -11.25
N ASP A 300 -18.74 2.04 -10.01
CA ASP A 300 -20.03 2.65 -9.67
C ASP A 300 -20.19 4.02 -10.33
N THR A 301 -19.15 4.85 -10.29
CA THR A 301 -19.11 6.17 -10.97
C THR A 301 -19.26 5.99 -12.47
N TRP A 302 -18.41 5.18 -13.09
CA TRP A 302 -18.44 4.91 -14.53
C TRP A 302 -19.79 4.36 -15.00
N SER A 303 -20.38 3.42 -14.24
CA SER A 303 -21.67 2.83 -14.56
C SER A 303 -22.85 3.75 -14.23
N SER A 304 -22.65 4.84 -13.49
CA SER A 304 -23.67 5.87 -13.22
C SER A 304 -23.69 6.99 -14.27
N GLU A 305 -22.60 7.15 -15.02
CA GLU A 305 -22.51 8.06 -16.17
C GLU A 305 -23.18 7.50 -17.43
N GLN A 306 -23.54 6.21 -17.44
CA GLN A 306 -24.24 5.53 -18.55
C GLN A 306 -25.76 5.58 -18.38
N ASP A 307 -26.50 5.26 -19.45
CA ASP A 307 -27.96 5.27 -19.46
C ASP A 307 -28.56 4.42 -18.32
N ALA A 308 -29.39 5.05 -17.50
CA ALA A 308 -30.09 4.40 -16.40
C ALA A 308 -31.19 3.42 -16.89
N ALA A 309 -31.66 3.55 -18.14
CA ALA A 309 -32.56 2.61 -18.78
C ALA A 309 -31.86 1.32 -19.24
N ASP A 310 -30.52 1.28 -19.31
CA ASP A 310 -29.78 0.06 -19.62
C ASP A 310 -29.74 -0.92 -18.43
N ALA A 311 -30.31 -2.11 -18.63
CA ALA A 311 -30.33 -3.18 -17.65
C ALA A 311 -28.91 -3.67 -17.26
N ARG A 312 -27.94 -3.58 -18.18
CA ARG A 312 -26.53 -3.98 -17.96
C ARG A 312 -25.91 -3.13 -16.86
N HIS A 313 -26.04 -1.81 -16.99
CA HIS A 313 -25.50 -0.85 -16.03
C HIS A 313 -26.27 -0.85 -14.70
N ARG A 314 -27.60 -1.06 -14.71
CA ARG A 314 -28.37 -1.25 -13.47
C ARG A 314 -27.87 -2.47 -12.68
N THR A 315 -27.74 -3.63 -13.33
CA THR A 315 -27.29 -4.86 -12.66
C THR A 315 -25.86 -4.73 -12.15
N LEU A 316 -24.96 -4.11 -12.92
CA LEU A 316 -23.60 -3.83 -12.47
C LEU A 316 -23.59 -2.94 -11.21
N ARG A 317 -24.37 -1.85 -11.16
CA ARG A 317 -24.45 -0.97 -9.97
C ARG A 317 -24.94 -1.73 -8.73
N LEU A 318 -25.95 -2.60 -8.86
CA LEU A 318 -26.45 -3.43 -7.75
C LEU A 318 -25.36 -4.40 -7.22
N ILE A 319 -24.63 -5.07 -8.12
CA ILE A 319 -23.52 -5.97 -7.77
C ILE A 319 -22.38 -5.20 -7.10
N VAL A 320 -22.02 -4.04 -7.65
CA VAL A 320 -20.94 -3.19 -7.15
C VAL A 320 -21.25 -2.67 -5.74
N GLU A 321 -22.45 -2.14 -5.49
CA GLU A 321 -22.81 -1.64 -4.15
C GLU A 321 -22.91 -2.79 -3.13
N HIS A 322 -23.52 -3.92 -3.47
CA HIS A 322 -23.54 -5.10 -2.59
C HIS A 322 -22.12 -5.59 -2.27
N ARG A 323 -21.21 -5.61 -3.26
CA ARG A 323 -19.80 -5.96 -3.02
C ARG A 323 -19.10 -4.90 -2.17
N ALA A 324 -19.30 -3.61 -2.46
CA ALA A 324 -18.68 -2.50 -1.73
C ALA A 324 -19.07 -2.51 -0.26
N GLN A 325 -20.35 -2.70 0.08
CA GLN A 325 -20.80 -2.86 1.48
C GLN A 325 -20.06 -4.00 2.19
N ARG A 326 -19.88 -5.15 1.54
CA ARG A 326 -19.17 -6.31 2.12
C ARG A 326 -17.68 -6.02 2.32
N VAL A 327 -17.03 -5.38 1.35
CA VAL A 327 -15.61 -4.99 1.45
C VAL A 327 -15.41 -3.94 2.55
N ARG A 328 -16.28 -2.92 2.64
CA ARG A 328 -16.28 -1.92 3.71
C ARG A 328 -16.41 -2.57 5.09
N ARG A 329 -17.39 -3.47 5.29
CA ARG A 329 -17.58 -4.23 6.55
C ARG A 329 -16.36 -5.08 6.90
N ALA A 330 -15.75 -5.77 5.94
CA ALA A 330 -14.54 -6.56 6.15
C ALA A 330 -13.34 -5.68 6.54
N ALA A 331 -13.15 -4.55 5.85
CA ALA A 331 -12.08 -3.60 6.15
C ALA A 331 -12.23 -3.04 7.57
N VAL A 332 -13.44 -2.61 7.98
CA VAL A 332 -13.73 -2.12 9.33
C VAL A 332 -13.46 -3.20 10.38
N LEU A 333 -13.90 -4.45 10.17
CA LEU A 333 -13.64 -5.54 11.12
C LEU A 333 -12.12 -5.80 11.32
N GLN A 334 -11.34 -5.75 10.23
CA GLN A 334 -9.89 -5.89 10.30
C GLN A 334 -9.23 -4.67 10.95
N ALA A 335 -9.73 -3.46 10.66
CA ALA A 335 -9.30 -2.20 11.28
C ALA A 335 -9.45 -2.22 12.81
N ARG A 336 -10.61 -2.68 13.29
CA ARG A 336 -10.92 -2.77 14.74
C ARG A 336 -9.93 -3.65 15.49
N ARG A 337 -9.39 -4.70 14.85
CA ARG A 337 -8.31 -5.53 15.42
C ARG A 337 -6.95 -4.81 15.33
N LEU A 338 -6.59 -4.32 14.14
CA LEU A 338 -5.30 -3.65 13.87
C LEU A 338 -5.07 -2.35 14.66
N PHE A 339 -6.13 -1.60 14.97
CA PHE A 339 -6.07 -0.28 15.60
C PHE A 339 -6.73 -0.24 16.99
N ALA A 340 -6.91 -1.39 17.63
CA ALA A 340 -7.52 -1.53 18.96
C ALA A 340 -6.75 -0.74 20.04
N GLU A 341 -5.42 -0.83 20.00
CA GLU A 341 -4.53 -0.26 21.02
C GLU A 341 -4.45 1.28 20.96
N LYS A 342 -4.12 1.90 22.10
CA LYS A 342 -3.81 3.33 22.14
C LYS A 342 -2.40 3.54 21.53
N PRO A 343 -2.16 4.62 20.75
CA PRO A 343 -0.86 4.86 20.11
C PRO A 343 0.34 4.91 21.06
N LYS A 344 0.14 5.29 22.33
CA LYS A 344 1.16 5.29 23.38
C LYS A 344 1.60 3.86 23.76
N LEU A 345 0.65 2.95 24.00
CA LEU A 345 0.94 1.54 24.31
C LEU A 345 1.66 0.85 23.15
N VAL A 346 1.27 1.16 21.91
CA VAL A 346 1.97 0.68 20.72
C VAL A 346 3.42 1.18 20.68
N ARG A 347 3.66 2.46 20.98
CA ARG A 347 5.01 3.04 21.04
C ARG A 347 5.86 2.31 22.08
N GLU A 348 5.37 2.19 23.31
CA GLU A 348 6.04 1.53 24.44
C GLU A 348 6.38 0.07 24.11
N ARG A 349 5.43 -0.67 23.53
CA ARG A 349 5.67 -2.05 23.11
C ARG A 349 6.77 -2.17 22.05
N ILE A 350 6.76 -1.32 21.01
CA ILE A 350 7.81 -1.34 19.99
C ILE A 350 9.15 -0.84 20.55
N ALA A 351 9.15 0.10 21.49
CA ALA A 351 10.35 0.58 22.17
C ALA A 351 11.07 -0.58 22.89
N ASN A 352 10.36 -1.30 23.76
CA ASN A 352 10.92 -2.43 24.50
C ASN A 352 11.43 -3.53 23.56
N TRP A 353 10.72 -3.82 22.46
CA TRP A 353 11.20 -4.77 21.45
C TRP A 353 12.45 -4.28 20.71
N TRP A 354 12.52 -2.98 20.41
CA TRP A 354 13.67 -2.36 19.76
C TRP A 354 14.90 -2.39 20.66
N GLU A 355 14.76 -2.03 21.93
CA GLU A 355 15.82 -2.07 22.95
C GLU A 355 16.42 -3.48 23.11
N ILE A 356 15.58 -4.50 23.31
CA ILE A 356 16.01 -5.91 23.36
C ILE A 356 16.69 -6.34 22.04
N ALA A 357 16.25 -5.83 20.90
CA ALA A 357 16.88 -6.10 19.62
C ALA A 357 18.24 -5.38 19.46
N CYS A 358 18.41 -4.19 20.04
CA CYS A 358 19.70 -3.49 20.14
C CYS A 358 20.68 -4.29 21.02
N GLU A 359 20.26 -4.72 22.22
CA GLU A 359 21.08 -5.56 23.12
C GLU A 359 21.59 -6.82 22.43
N ARG A 360 20.70 -7.55 21.74
CA ARG A 360 21.04 -8.78 21.00
C ARG A 360 21.93 -8.54 19.78
N SER A 361 21.96 -7.32 19.25
CA SER A 361 22.76 -6.93 18.08
C SER A 361 24.09 -6.29 18.47
N ALA A 362 24.28 -5.94 19.75
CA ALA A 362 25.57 -5.51 20.24
C ALA A 362 26.57 -6.68 20.16
N PRO A 363 27.83 -6.42 19.76
CA PRO A 363 28.85 -7.47 19.76
C PRO A 363 29.00 -8.02 21.18
N GLN A 364 28.79 -9.33 21.35
CA GLN A 364 28.99 -9.98 22.64
C GLN A 364 30.42 -9.71 23.09
N ARG A 365 30.57 -8.98 24.20
CA ARG A 365 31.84 -8.93 24.93
C ARG A 365 32.07 -10.34 25.49
N VAL A 366 32.87 -11.13 24.76
CA VAL A 366 33.48 -12.33 25.32
C VAL A 366 34.27 -11.85 26.56
N PRO A 367 33.92 -12.29 27.78
CA PRO A 367 34.71 -11.94 28.94
C PRO A 367 36.13 -12.47 28.73
N PRO A 368 37.18 -11.74 29.15
CA PRO A 368 38.54 -12.26 29.04
C PRO A 368 38.58 -13.61 29.76
N VAL A 369 39.06 -14.63 29.05
CA VAL A 369 39.31 -15.94 29.67
C VAL A 369 40.37 -15.70 30.73
N GLU A 370 39.98 -15.78 32.00
CA GLU A 370 40.94 -15.82 33.09
C GLU A 370 41.82 -17.04 32.85
N SER A 371 43.07 -16.78 32.44
CA SER A 371 44.09 -17.81 32.28
C SER A 371 44.43 -18.32 33.68
N GLY A 372 43.66 -19.31 34.12
CA GLY A 372 43.77 -19.94 35.41
C GLY A 372 45.21 -20.34 35.68
N ASN A 373 45.75 -19.81 36.78
CA ASN A 373 47.12 -20.02 37.21
C ASN A 373 47.36 -21.51 37.42
N VAL A 374 48.10 -22.17 36.51
CA VAL A 374 48.45 -23.59 36.66
C VAL A 374 49.51 -23.68 37.75
N PRO A 375 49.23 -24.33 38.90
CA PRO A 375 50.23 -24.49 39.93
C PRO A 375 51.36 -25.38 39.38
N HIS A 376 52.59 -24.89 39.42
CA HIS A 376 53.75 -25.77 39.32
C HIS A 376 53.74 -26.70 40.53
N SER A 377 53.75 -28.00 40.26
CA SER A 377 54.11 -29.03 41.24
C SER A 377 55.60 -29.35 41.07
N ASP A 378 56.28 -29.57 42.19
CA ASP A 378 57.73 -29.77 42.31
C ASP A 378 58.29 -31.00 41.57
#